data_AF-A0A0C2XP73-F1
#
_entry.id   AF-A0A0C2XP73-F1
#
_cell.length_a   1.000
_cell.length_b   1.000
_cell.length_c   1.000
_cell.angle_alpha   90.00
_cell.angle_beta   90.00
_cell.angle_gamma   90.00
#
_symmetry.space_group_name_H-M   'P 1'
#
loop_
_entity.id
_entity.type
_entity.pdbx_description
1 polymer ?
#
loop_
_entity_poly.entity_id
_entity_poly.type
_entity_poly.pdbx_seq_one_letter_code
_entity_poly.pdbx_strand_id
1 'polypeptide(L)'
;MASNSKIASLRPRNVQKSYKLAFGAPAPQRSLLKKSSGVAKQSRGKKAMKFTPTDSLLFTTNGPRLGPGAWCSICRDGDDVVICTTCKVNSICTLCIEFNFEDPETENFECPACFIKRSPHKSYRWRLNSRGAGRENLPKVITTPLAIIAIHLQGMTDRGSVIVYHHLAEWLQGNLVLVDLTFNFDDPNNQFESNLDTMLESFETGDFKEWTRFLVVITTHSDPETGYLHIAPGHTASAPVDELFNFMFPERFHNILKRSPTNILSLLSCGALSNQPESREMIKQISSTNLFDKVLCFSQRNLQTAFTHKFLMDLALNQFVFDRMGITNTLRDHQALGAHTDIILFRPGIIQTFRWTHPGARPMGHDTSSSLQCPKCSRLNTISPKFLEMDSTRLRCSSSDCRWEETYCRPTHFNWCQNESPRNKEERGAWLYSEEKEGNNKSMDVA
;
A
#
# COMPACT_ATOMS: atom_id res chain seq x y z
N MET A 1 -20.21 -29.49 -70.44
CA MET A 1 -19.18 -30.30 -69.75
C MET A 1 -18.53 -29.43 -68.68
N ALA A 2 -18.72 -29.85 -67.42
CA ALA A 2 -17.96 -29.58 -66.19
C ALA A 2 -17.50 -28.14 -65.85
N SER A 3 -18.30 -27.49 -65.00
CA SER A 3 -17.92 -26.49 -64.01
C SER A 3 -16.98 -27.07 -62.94
N ASN A 4 -15.97 -26.32 -62.49
CA ASN A 4 -15.24 -26.63 -61.25
C ASN A 4 -14.91 -25.37 -60.45
N SER A 5 -15.79 -25.08 -59.49
CA SER A 5 -15.62 -24.14 -58.38
C SER A 5 -14.76 -24.79 -57.28
N LYS A 6 -13.59 -24.23 -56.97
CA LYS A 6 -12.80 -24.61 -55.78
C LYS A 6 -13.27 -23.80 -54.58
N ILE A 7 -14.03 -24.45 -53.70
CA ILE A 7 -14.39 -23.98 -52.36
C ILE A 7 -13.18 -24.25 -51.45
N ALA A 8 -12.55 -23.19 -50.95
CA ALA A 8 -11.54 -23.29 -49.91
C ALA A 8 -12.24 -23.41 -48.54
N SER A 9 -12.10 -24.57 -47.89
CA SER A 9 -12.66 -24.82 -46.56
C SER A 9 -11.87 -24.05 -45.49
N LEU A 10 -12.47 -23.03 -44.90
CA LEU A 10 -12.01 -22.41 -43.66
C LEU A 10 -12.32 -23.36 -42.49
N ARG A 11 -11.27 -23.98 -41.91
CA ARG A 11 -11.39 -24.64 -40.60
C ARG A 11 -11.20 -23.60 -39.49
N PRO A 12 -12.14 -23.42 -38.55
CA PRO A 12 -11.89 -22.60 -37.38
C PRO A 12 -10.90 -23.33 -36.45
N ARG A 13 -9.76 -22.69 -36.16
CA ARG A 13 -8.86 -23.10 -35.08
C ARG A 13 -9.52 -22.72 -33.75
N ASN A 14 -10.17 -23.68 -33.10
CA ASN A 14 -10.56 -23.57 -31.70
C ASN A 14 -9.31 -23.53 -30.83
N VAL A 15 -8.89 -22.32 -30.44
CA VAL A 15 -7.91 -22.12 -29.37
C VAL A 15 -8.68 -22.10 -28.05
N GLN A 16 -8.85 -23.27 -27.44
CA GLN A 16 -9.30 -23.38 -26.06
C GLN A 16 -8.16 -22.84 -25.16
N LYS A 17 -8.27 -21.58 -24.72
CA LYS A 17 -7.44 -21.06 -23.64
C LYS A 17 -7.89 -21.74 -22.35
N SER A 18 -7.12 -22.68 -21.83
CA SER A 18 -7.34 -23.21 -20.49
C SER A 18 -6.86 -22.15 -19.48
N TYR A 19 -7.82 -21.50 -18.82
CA TYR A 19 -7.53 -20.75 -17.62
C TYR A 19 -7.26 -21.77 -16.51
N LYS A 20 -5.98 -22.04 -16.24
CA LYS A 20 -5.59 -22.69 -14.98
C LYS A 20 -5.87 -21.70 -13.86
N LEU A 21 -7.06 -21.82 -13.26
CA LEU A 21 -7.37 -21.25 -11.97
C LEU A 21 -6.39 -21.85 -10.96
N ALA A 22 -5.36 -21.10 -10.61
CA ALA A 22 -4.57 -21.37 -9.42
C ALA A 22 -5.45 -21.01 -8.23
N PHE A 23 -6.16 -22.00 -7.70
CA PHE A 23 -6.83 -21.88 -6.41
C PHE A 23 -5.73 -21.76 -5.35
N GLY A 24 -5.73 -20.63 -4.63
CA GLY A 24 -4.94 -20.49 -3.41
C GLY A 24 -5.29 -21.62 -2.44
N ALA A 25 -4.30 -22.06 -1.67
CA ALA A 25 -4.53 -23.02 -0.59
C ALA A 25 -5.65 -22.51 0.32
N PRO A 26 -6.58 -23.37 0.75
CA PRO A 26 -7.61 -22.97 1.70
C PRO A 26 -6.95 -22.46 2.99
N ALA A 27 -7.49 -21.38 3.56
CA ALA A 27 -7.09 -20.91 4.88
C ALA A 27 -7.21 -22.04 5.90
N PRO A 28 -6.31 -22.11 6.90
CA PRO A 28 -6.27 -23.20 7.87
C PRO A 28 -7.62 -23.30 8.60
N GLN A 29 -8.34 -24.41 8.36
CA GLN A 29 -9.44 -24.79 9.23
C GLN A 29 -8.82 -25.30 10.53
N ARG A 30 -9.04 -24.56 11.62
CA ARG A 30 -8.75 -25.06 12.97
C ARG A 30 -9.52 -26.37 13.17
N SER A 31 -8.79 -27.49 13.19
CA SER A 31 -9.31 -28.77 13.67
C SER A 31 -9.73 -28.59 15.13
N LEU A 32 -11.03 -28.61 15.38
CA LEU A 32 -11.55 -28.85 16.72
C LEU A 32 -11.42 -30.35 17.00
N LEU A 33 -10.65 -30.69 18.06
CA LEU A 33 -10.42 -31.99 18.75
C LEU A 33 -8.91 -32.32 18.75
N LYS A 34 -8.23 -32.72 19.84
CA LYS A 34 -8.60 -33.27 21.15
C LYS A 34 -7.50 -32.90 22.19
N LYS A 35 -7.93 -32.80 23.46
CA LYS A 35 -7.21 -32.42 24.68
C LYS A 35 -5.76 -32.93 24.79
N SER A 36 -4.80 -32.02 24.97
CA SER A 36 -3.64 -32.23 25.84
C SER A 36 -3.94 -31.63 27.20
N SER A 37 -3.90 -32.48 28.23
CA SER A 37 -4.08 -32.11 29.63
C SER A 37 -2.82 -31.42 30.15
N GLY A 38 -2.79 -30.10 30.06
CA GLY A 38 -1.86 -29.23 30.78
C GLY A 38 -2.63 -28.06 31.34
N VAL A 39 -2.64 -27.91 32.66
CA VAL A 39 -3.36 -26.85 33.38
C VAL A 39 -2.76 -25.50 33.03
N ALA A 40 -3.24 -24.89 31.95
CA ALA A 40 -3.06 -23.47 31.68
C ALA A 40 -4.12 -22.71 32.49
N LYS A 41 -3.67 -21.95 33.50
CA LYS A 41 -4.50 -21.00 34.23
C LYS A 41 -5.17 -20.07 33.23
N GLN A 42 -6.51 -20.10 33.21
CA GLN A 42 -7.35 -19.26 32.37
C GLN A 42 -7.05 -17.78 32.61
N SER A 43 -6.31 -17.15 31.71
CA SER A 43 -6.38 -15.70 31.56
C SER A 43 -7.74 -15.38 30.96
N ARG A 44 -8.60 -14.69 31.73
CA ARG A 44 -9.85 -14.14 31.22
C ARG A 44 -9.51 -13.15 30.11
N GLY A 45 -9.65 -13.57 28.85
CA GLY A 45 -9.58 -12.67 27.71
C GLY A 45 -10.62 -11.57 27.89
N LYS A 46 -10.16 -10.30 27.83
CA LYS A 46 -11.04 -9.12 27.79
C LYS A 46 -12.06 -9.35 26.67
N LYS A 47 -13.36 -9.19 26.98
CA LYS A 47 -14.46 -9.37 26.02
C LYS A 47 -14.19 -8.48 24.80
N ALA A 48 -14.28 -9.07 23.60
CA ALA A 48 -14.36 -8.30 22.36
C ALA A 48 -15.52 -7.31 22.48
N MET A 49 -15.20 -6.01 22.36
CA MET A 49 -16.16 -4.92 22.48
C MET A 49 -17.16 -5.03 21.32
N LYS A 50 -18.46 -5.05 21.62
CA LYS A 50 -19.50 -5.14 20.58
C LYS A 50 -19.58 -3.83 19.81
N PHE A 51 -19.66 -3.92 18.48
CA PHE A 51 -19.84 -2.81 17.56
C PHE A 51 -21.23 -2.19 17.73
N THR A 52 -21.29 -0.94 18.22
CA THR A 52 -22.44 -0.06 18.01
C THR A 52 -21.97 1.12 17.15
N PRO A 53 -22.61 1.42 16.01
CA PRO A 53 -22.32 2.59 15.21
C PRO A 53 -22.91 3.82 15.90
N THR A 54 -22.21 4.27 16.94
CA THR A 54 -22.41 5.58 17.57
C THR A 54 -21.13 6.37 17.37
N ASP A 55 -21.19 7.70 17.34
CA ASP A 55 -20.08 8.66 17.12
C ASP A 55 -18.94 8.61 18.16
N SER A 56 -18.82 7.49 18.88
CA SER A 56 -17.79 7.18 19.86
C SER A 56 -16.50 6.69 19.22
N LEU A 57 -15.38 7.22 19.71
CA LEU A 57 -14.03 6.69 19.50
C LEU A 57 -14.00 5.16 19.54
N LEU A 58 -13.68 4.54 18.41
CA LEU A 58 -13.65 3.08 18.29
C LEU A 58 -12.21 2.57 18.42
N PHE A 59 -11.93 1.82 19.49
CA PHE A 59 -10.74 0.97 19.59
C PHE A 59 -11.10 -0.47 19.27
N THR A 60 -10.53 -1.03 18.21
CA THR A 60 -10.73 -2.44 17.88
C THR A 60 -9.40 -3.21 17.94
N THR A 61 -9.34 -4.20 18.83
CA THR A 61 -8.26 -5.20 18.90
C THR A 61 -8.87 -6.59 18.85
N ASN A 62 -8.20 -7.57 18.23
CA ASN A 62 -8.72 -8.92 18.13
C ASN A 62 -7.65 -9.97 18.43
N GLY A 63 -7.94 -10.88 19.36
CA GLY A 63 -7.07 -11.99 19.72
C GLY A 63 -5.95 -11.63 20.70
N PRO A 64 -5.15 -12.63 21.13
CA PRO A 64 -3.99 -12.42 21.98
C PRO A 64 -2.87 -11.69 21.23
N ARG A 65 -2.00 -11.02 21.99
CA ARG A 65 -0.76 -10.46 21.43
C ARG A 65 0.15 -11.56 20.91
N LEU A 66 0.74 -11.35 19.74
CA LEU A 66 1.70 -12.28 19.16
C LEU A 66 3.11 -11.95 19.65
N GLY A 67 3.87 -12.97 20.02
CA GLY A 67 5.29 -12.83 20.28
C GLY A 67 6.11 -12.73 18.99
N PRO A 68 7.41 -12.43 19.11
CA PRO A 68 8.35 -12.71 18.04
C PRO A 68 8.28 -14.18 17.63
N GLY A 69 8.44 -14.44 16.34
CA GLY A 69 8.49 -15.79 15.83
C GLY A 69 7.14 -16.47 15.62
N ALA A 70 6.01 -15.77 15.74
CA ALA A 70 4.67 -16.36 15.56
C ALA A 70 4.37 -16.91 14.15
N TRP A 71 5.28 -16.73 13.18
CA TRP A 71 5.08 -17.09 11.79
C TRP A 71 6.31 -17.80 11.23
N CYS A 72 6.11 -18.90 10.49
CA CYS A 72 7.18 -19.49 9.72
C CYS A 72 7.54 -18.58 8.53
N SER A 73 8.80 -18.17 8.44
CA SER A 73 9.31 -17.38 7.30
C SER A 73 9.24 -18.13 5.96
N ILE A 74 9.06 -19.46 5.93
CA ILE A 74 8.95 -20.22 4.68
C ILE A 74 7.49 -20.38 4.25
N CYS A 75 6.64 -21.03 5.04
CA CYS A 75 5.25 -21.30 4.66
C CYS A 75 4.26 -20.23 5.10
N ARG A 76 4.65 -19.33 6.02
CA ARG A 76 3.80 -18.29 6.62
C ARG A 76 2.67 -18.84 7.50
N ASP A 77 2.84 -20.04 8.03
CA ASP A 77 1.95 -20.62 9.03
C ASP A 77 2.54 -20.45 10.44
N GLY A 78 1.68 -20.36 11.46
CA GLY A 78 2.06 -20.11 12.85
C GLY A 78 2.10 -21.34 13.75
N ASP A 79 2.53 -22.49 13.20
CA ASP A 79 2.68 -23.75 13.96
C ASP A 79 3.95 -23.74 14.84
N ASP A 80 4.34 -24.88 15.41
CA ASP A 80 5.58 -25.04 16.16
C ASP A 80 6.81 -24.58 15.35
N VAL A 81 7.38 -23.46 15.78
CA VAL A 81 8.45 -22.71 15.10
C VAL A 81 9.69 -22.56 15.97
N VAL A 82 10.86 -22.68 15.35
CA VAL A 82 12.15 -22.41 15.97
C VAL A 82 12.64 -21.03 15.55
N ILE A 83 12.92 -20.15 16.51
CA ILE A 83 13.35 -18.76 16.26
C ILE A 83 14.86 -18.72 16.06
N CYS A 84 15.31 -18.06 15.00
CA CYS A 84 16.73 -17.84 14.72
C CYS A 84 17.42 -17.10 15.87
N THR A 85 18.49 -17.67 16.43
CA THR A 85 19.24 -17.07 17.52
C THR A 85 20.05 -15.85 17.09
N THR A 86 20.47 -15.77 15.84
CA THR A 86 21.25 -14.65 15.30
C THR A 86 20.40 -13.38 15.12
N CYS A 87 19.24 -13.47 14.46
CA CYS A 87 18.42 -12.30 14.15
C CYS A 87 17.21 -12.10 15.08
N LYS A 88 16.82 -13.13 15.86
CA LYS A 88 15.67 -13.12 16.78
C LYS A 88 14.32 -12.73 16.13
N VAL A 89 14.25 -12.84 14.82
CA VAL A 89 13.12 -12.37 14.00
C VAL A 89 12.58 -13.49 13.13
N ASN A 90 13.44 -14.07 12.29
CA ASN A 90 13.03 -15.16 11.42
C ASN A 90 12.84 -16.42 12.25
N SER A 91 11.77 -17.14 11.95
CA SER A 91 11.39 -18.38 12.61
C SER A 91 10.95 -19.38 11.55
N ILE A 92 11.22 -20.66 11.76
CA ILE A 92 10.89 -21.69 10.77
C ILE A 92 10.23 -22.86 11.46
N CYS A 93 9.10 -23.32 10.92
CA CYS A 93 8.37 -24.44 11.49
C CYS A 93 9.07 -25.77 11.18
N THR A 94 8.81 -26.76 12.04
CA THR A 94 9.35 -28.13 11.93
C THR A 94 8.90 -28.85 10.66
N LEU A 95 7.82 -28.40 10.01
CA LEU A 95 7.38 -28.91 8.71
C LEU A 95 8.26 -28.40 7.55
N CYS A 96 8.83 -27.21 7.70
CA CYS A 96 9.64 -26.60 6.67
C CYS A 96 11.12 -26.96 6.77
N ILE A 97 11.60 -27.31 7.97
CA ILE A 97 12.98 -27.72 8.25
C ILE A 97 13.02 -28.97 9.13
N GLU A 98 13.86 -29.94 8.78
CA GLU A 98 14.19 -31.07 9.65
C GLU A 98 15.13 -30.61 10.78
N PHE A 99 14.55 -30.41 11.96
CA PHE A 99 15.32 -30.21 13.18
C PHE A 99 15.62 -31.55 13.83
N ASN A 100 16.87 -31.74 14.25
CA ASN A 100 17.23 -32.82 15.16
C ASN A 100 17.21 -32.25 16.59
N PHE A 101 16.10 -32.43 17.32
CA PHE A 101 15.98 -31.89 18.68
C PHE A 101 16.89 -32.57 19.71
N GLU A 102 17.52 -33.69 19.36
CA GLU A 102 18.56 -34.33 20.18
C GLU A 102 19.92 -33.66 20.03
N ASP A 103 20.13 -32.87 18.96
CA ASP A 103 21.33 -32.08 18.73
C ASP A 103 21.30 -30.80 19.59
N PRO A 104 22.22 -30.62 20.56
CA PRO A 104 22.31 -29.41 21.39
C PRO A 104 22.47 -28.14 20.55
N GLU A 105 23.03 -28.26 19.35
CA GLU A 105 23.17 -27.11 18.47
C GLU A 105 21.83 -26.64 17.86
N THR A 106 20.73 -27.38 18.02
CA THR A 106 19.38 -26.92 17.62
C THR A 106 18.94 -25.72 18.48
N GLU A 107 19.43 -25.61 19.72
CA GLU A 107 19.25 -24.42 20.56
C GLU A 107 19.94 -23.18 19.95
N ASN A 108 20.93 -23.40 19.09
CA ASN A 108 21.68 -22.37 18.37
C ASN A 108 21.23 -22.23 16.91
N PHE A 109 19.95 -22.49 16.63
CA PHE A 109 19.40 -22.40 15.27
C PHE A 109 19.68 -21.04 14.61
N GLU A 110 20.23 -21.08 13.40
CA GLU A 110 20.45 -19.92 12.55
C GLU A 110 19.65 -20.07 11.27
N CYS A 111 18.78 -19.11 10.96
CA CYS A 111 17.97 -19.15 9.74
C CYS A 111 18.82 -19.09 8.47
N PRO A 112 18.31 -19.58 7.32
CA PRO A 112 19.10 -19.62 6.08
C PRO A 112 19.57 -18.22 5.64
N ALA A 113 18.77 -17.17 5.87
CA ALA A 113 19.15 -15.80 5.52
C ALA A 113 20.40 -15.31 6.29
N CYS A 114 20.48 -15.56 7.60
CA CYS A 114 21.64 -15.22 8.42
C CYS A 114 22.85 -16.08 8.03
N PHE A 115 22.63 -17.38 7.85
CA PHE A 115 23.68 -18.31 7.47
C PHE A 115 24.31 -17.95 6.12
N ILE A 116 23.51 -17.69 5.08
CA ILE A 116 23.99 -17.29 3.75
C ILE A 116 24.79 -15.99 3.85
N LYS A 117 24.33 -15.01 4.65
CA LYS A 117 25.05 -13.75 4.85
C LYS A 117 26.41 -13.98 5.51
N ARG A 118 26.50 -14.88 6.50
CA ARG A 118 27.74 -15.19 7.21
C ARG A 118 28.67 -16.12 6.41
N SER A 119 28.13 -17.03 5.62
CA SER A 119 28.85 -18.15 5.02
C SER A 119 28.23 -18.56 3.67
N PRO A 120 28.30 -17.69 2.63
CA PRO A 120 27.54 -17.85 1.38
C PRO A 120 27.91 -19.10 0.57
N HIS A 121 29.09 -19.68 0.81
CA HIS A 121 29.60 -20.84 0.07
C HIS A 121 29.60 -22.15 0.88
N LYS A 122 29.18 -22.12 2.15
CA LYS A 122 29.10 -23.33 2.97
C LYS A 122 27.74 -23.99 2.80
N SER A 123 27.68 -25.31 2.97
CA SER A 123 26.41 -26.04 3.00
C SER A 123 25.62 -25.66 4.26
N TYR A 124 24.35 -25.34 4.08
CA TYR A 124 23.44 -25.14 5.20
C TYR A 124 23.20 -26.49 5.89
N ARG A 125 23.38 -26.55 7.21
CA ARG A 125 23.38 -27.83 7.96
C ARG A 125 22.02 -28.49 8.04
N TRP A 126 20.93 -27.70 8.03
CA TRP A 126 19.57 -28.23 8.14
C TRP A 126 18.97 -28.48 6.75
N ARG A 127 18.19 -29.55 6.64
CA ARG A 127 17.48 -29.89 5.41
C ARG A 127 16.16 -29.12 5.33
N LEU A 128 15.95 -28.41 4.22
CA LEU A 128 14.67 -27.77 3.91
C LEU A 128 13.71 -28.81 3.31
N ASN A 129 12.55 -28.99 3.94
CA ASN A 129 11.53 -29.95 3.51
C ASN A 129 10.45 -29.35 2.63
N SER A 130 10.11 -28.08 2.85
CA SER A 130 9.05 -27.46 2.07
C SER A 130 9.58 -27.01 0.71
N ARG A 131 8.76 -27.23 -0.33
CA ARG A 131 8.85 -26.48 -1.58
C ARG A 131 8.06 -25.19 -1.38
N GLY A 132 8.61 -24.23 -0.65
CA GLY A 132 8.00 -22.91 -0.54
C GLY A 132 7.79 -22.34 -1.95
N ALA A 133 6.55 -22.32 -2.44
CA ALA A 133 6.18 -21.86 -3.77
C ALA A 133 5.76 -20.38 -3.78
N GLY A 134 6.36 -19.58 -2.90
CA GLY A 134 6.23 -18.14 -2.91
C GLY A 134 7.26 -17.52 -3.84
N ARG A 135 6.95 -16.35 -4.43
CA ARG A 135 7.97 -15.53 -5.12
C ARG A 135 9.06 -15.04 -4.18
N GLU A 136 8.82 -15.12 -2.88
CA GLU A 136 9.64 -14.53 -1.83
C GLU A 136 10.15 -15.64 -0.93
N ASN A 137 11.46 -15.84 -0.97
CA ASN A 137 12.13 -16.77 -0.09
C ASN A 137 12.38 -16.07 1.25
N LEU A 138 11.85 -16.65 2.32
CA LEU A 138 12.18 -16.28 3.71
C LEU A 138 11.88 -14.82 4.10
N PRO A 139 10.68 -14.26 3.83
CA PRO A 139 10.34 -12.94 4.36
C PRO A 139 10.47 -12.89 5.88
N LYS A 140 11.01 -11.77 6.35
CA LYS A 140 10.87 -11.32 7.73
C LYS A 140 9.39 -11.06 7.99
N VAL A 141 8.86 -11.52 9.13
CA VAL A 141 7.49 -11.23 9.56
C VAL A 141 7.57 -10.50 10.89
N ILE A 142 7.22 -9.21 10.88
CA ILE A 142 7.23 -8.34 12.04
C ILE A 142 5.86 -8.40 12.70
N THR A 143 5.83 -8.79 13.97
CA THR A 143 4.63 -8.83 14.79
C THR A 143 4.57 -7.69 15.81
N THR A 144 5.48 -6.71 15.78
CA THR A 144 5.45 -5.61 16.75
C THR A 144 4.14 -4.83 16.70
N PRO A 145 3.72 -4.16 17.79
CA PRO A 145 2.45 -3.43 17.79
C PRO A 145 2.35 -2.37 16.68
N LEU A 146 1.17 -2.26 16.07
CA LEU A 146 0.82 -1.30 15.02
C LEU A 146 -0.53 -0.66 15.34
N ALA A 147 -0.60 0.67 15.25
CA ALA A 147 -1.83 1.44 15.32
C ALA A 147 -2.18 1.98 13.94
N ILE A 148 -3.43 1.75 13.52
CA ILE A 148 -4.04 2.43 12.38
C ILE A 148 -4.92 3.53 12.96
N ILE A 149 -4.60 4.78 12.67
CA ILE A 149 -5.37 5.95 13.11
C ILE A 149 -6.07 6.51 11.88
N ALA A 150 -7.37 6.28 11.79
CA ALA A 150 -8.23 6.82 10.74
C ALA A 150 -8.85 8.13 11.24
N ILE A 151 -8.61 9.22 10.53
CA ILE A 151 -9.22 10.53 10.80
C ILE A 151 -10.00 10.89 9.55
N HIS A 152 -11.32 11.03 9.65
CA HIS A 152 -12.13 11.28 8.45
C HIS A 152 -13.19 12.35 8.67
N LEU A 153 -13.44 13.12 7.62
CA LEU A 153 -14.50 14.10 7.62
C LEU A 153 -15.86 13.39 7.76
N GLN A 154 -16.77 13.98 8.51
CA GLN A 154 -18.15 13.48 8.63
C GLN A 154 -18.78 13.33 7.24
N GLY A 155 -19.51 12.24 7.02
CA GLY A 155 -20.13 11.93 5.72
C GLY A 155 -19.23 11.17 4.73
N MET A 156 -17.92 11.07 4.99
CA MET A 156 -17.05 10.17 4.22
C MET A 156 -17.37 8.71 4.57
N THR A 157 -18.05 8.02 3.65
CA THR A 157 -18.43 6.60 3.82
C THR A 157 -17.30 5.64 3.48
N ASP A 158 -16.32 6.10 2.71
CA ASP A 158 -15.26 5.26 2.19
C ASP A 158 -14.09 5.15 3.18
N ARG A 159 -14.05 4.02 3.91
CA ARG A 159 -13.12 3.81 5.03
C ARG A 159 -12.04 2.78 4.70
N GLY A 160 -11.09 3.17 3.84
CA GLY A 160 -9.95 2.32 3.47
C GLY A 160 -9.20 1.74 4.67
N SER A 161 -9.07 2.51 5.76
CA SER A 161 -8.41 2.09 7.01
C SER A 161 -9.03 0.86 7.66
N VAL A 162 -10.36 0.69 7.58
CA VAL A 162 -11.07 -0.48 8.13
C VAL A 162 -10.70 -1.73 7.32
N ILE A 163 -10.60 -1.60 6.01
CA ILE A 163 -10.19 -2.69 5.12
C ILE A 163 -8.73 -3.06 5.38
N VAL A 164 -7.85 -2.07 5.56
CA VAL A 164 -6.45 -2.30 5.96
C VAL A 164 -6.38 -3.02 7.30
N TYR A 165 -7.18 -2.62 8.30
CA TYR A 165 -7.24 -3.30 9.59
C TYR A 165 -7.57 -4.78 9.44
N HIS A 166 -8.66 -5.11 8.74
CA HIS A 166 -9.05 -6.50 8.54
C HIS A 166 -8.01 -7.30 7.74
N HIS A 167 -7.35 -6.66 6.78
CA HIS A 167 -6.27 -7.28 6.01
C HIS A 167 -5.07 -7.66 6.88
N LEU A 168 -4.73 -6.83 7.87
CA LEU A 168 -3.60 -7.05 8.77
C LEU A 168 -3.96 -7.84 10.03
N ALA A 169 -5.25 -7.96 10.36
CA ALA A 169 -5.72 -8.59 11.60
C ALA A 169 -5.25 -10.04 11.75
N GLU A 170 -5.19 -10.79 10.65
CA GLU A 170 -4.69 -12.16 10.66
C GLU A 170 -3.20 -12.23 11.00
N TRP A 171 -2.41 -11.27 10.52
CA TRP A 171 -0.95 -11.21 10.70
C TRP A 171 -0.53 -10.73 12.09
N LEU A 172 -1.29 -9.80 12.67
CA LEU A 172 -0.89 -9.06 13.87
C LEU A 172 -1.76 -9.38 15.10
N GLN A 173 -3.00 -9.84 14.93
CA GLN A 173 -3.94 -10.16 16.00
C GLN A 173 -3.97 -9.07 17.10
N GLY A 174 -3.70 -9.42 18.37
CA GLY A 174 -3.75 -8.49 19.49
C GLY A 174 -2.68 -7.38 19.45
N ASN A 175 -1.76 -7.41 18.47
CA ASN A 175 -0.77 -6.36 18.23
C ASN A 175 -1.28 -5.31 17.21
N LEU A 176 -2.53 -5.38 16.76
CA LEU A 176 -3.13 -4.40 15.87
C LEU A 176 -4.29 -3.69 16.57
N VAL A 177 -4.26 -2.35 16.54
CA VAL A 177 -5.39 -1.51 16.94
C VAL A 177 -5.81 -0.61 15.79
N LEU A 178 -7.12 -0.51 15.57
CA LEU A 178 -7.72 0.55 14.76
C LEU A 178 -8.33 1.57 15.71
N VAL A 179 -8.00 2.84 15.48
CA VAL A 179 -8.63 4.01 16.07
C VAL A 179 -9.35 4.77 14.96
N ASP A 180 -10.64 5.03 15.13
CA ASP A 180 -11.46 5.74 14.15
C ASP A 180 -11.97 7.06 14.75
N LEU A 181 -11.59 8.18 14.14
CA LEU A 181 -11.91 9.54 14.55
C LEU A 181 -12.69 10.23 13.42
N THR A 182 -13.88 10.74 13.73
CA THR A 182 -14.66 11.56 12.83
C THR A 182 -14.55 13.03 13.25
N PHE A 183 -14.45 13.95 12.28
CA PHE A 183 -14.48 15.38 12.55
C PHE A 183 -15.50 16.11 11.67
N ASN A 184 -16.07 17.19 12.22
CA ASN A 184 -16.79 18.24 11.53
C ASN A 184 -16.62 19.51 12.35
N PHE A 185 -15.76 20.43 11.93
CA PHE A 185 -15.45 21.62 12.73
C PHE A 185 -16.50 22.75 12.61
N ASP A 186 -17.49 22.60 11.73
CA ASP A 186 -18.67 23.48 11.70
C ASP A 186 -19.77 23.02 12.68
N ASP A 187 -19.70 21.79 13.22
CA ASP A 187 -20.67 21.28 14.19
C ASP A 187 -20.23 21.62 15.63
N PRO A 188 -20.98 22.44 16.39
CA PRO A 188 -20.65 22.77 17.78
C PRO A 188 -20.70 21.56 18.72
N ASN A 189 -21.34 20.45 18.32
CA ASN A 189 -21.40 19.21 19.09
C ASN A 189 -20.31 18.21 18.70
N ASN A 190 -19.35 18.60 17.87
CA ASN A 190 -18.26 17.73 17.44
C ASN A 190 -17.44 17.24 18.65
N GLN A 191 -17.29 15.92 18.78
CA GLN A 191 -16.55 15.28 19.87
C GLN A 191 -15.09 15.00 19.53
N PHE A 192 -14.58 15.50 18.39
CA PHE A 192 -13.24 15.20 17.91
C PHE A 192 -12.15 15.46 18.94
N GLU A 193 -12.13 16.63 19.60
CA GLU A 193 -11.10 16.96 20.60
C GLU A 193 -11.13 15.99 21.78
N SER A 194 -12.31 15.72 22.35
CA SER A 194 -12.44 14.76 23.46
C SER A 194 -12.04 13.33 23.08
N ASN A 195 -12.34 12.92 21.85
CA ASN A 195 -11.96 11.61 21.31
C ASN A 195 -10.45 11.56 21.04
N LEU A 196 -9.87 12.64 20.52
CA LEU A 196 -8.42 12.80 20.35
C LEU A 196 -7.71 12.72 21.70
N ASP A 197 -8.16 13.45 22.71
CA ASP A 197 -7.58 13.42 24.06
C ASP A 197 -7.62 12.03 24.69
N THR A 198 -8.77 11.34 24.57
CA THR A 198 -8.92 9.96 25.05
C THR A 198 -7.96 9.00 24.32
N MET A 199 -7.79 9.19 23.01
CA MET A 199 -6.79 8.45 22.23
C MET A 199 -5.38 8.72 22.75
N LEU A 200 -4.99 9.99 22.91
CA LEU A 200 -3.67 10.38 23.36
C LEU A 200 -3.35 9.80 24.75
N GLU A 201 -4.28 9.90 25.70
CA GLU A 201 -4.12 9.32 27.04
C GLU A 201 -3.88 7.80 26.97
N SER A 202 -4.62 7.09 26.11
CA SER A 202 -4.49 5.65 25.91
C SER A 202 -3.11 5.24 25.36
N PHE A 203 -2.47 6.08 24.54
CA PHE A 203 -1.11 5.85 24.02
C PHE A 203 -0.01 6.40 24.92
N GLU A 204 -0.27 7.36 25.80
CA GLU A 204 0.73 7.89 26.73
C GLU A 204 0.87 7.02 27.96
N THR A 205 -0.26 6.69 28.58
CA THR A 205 -0.31 6.05 29.90
C THR A 205 -1.18 4.80 29.95
N GLY A 206 -2.08 4.61 28.98
CA GLY A 206 -3.04 3.51 28.94
C GLY A 206 -2.57 2.22 28.25
N ASP A 207 -3.56 1.45 27.79
CA ASP A 207 -3.41 0.10 27.22
C ASP A 207 -2.53 0.05 25.94
N PHE A 208 -2.34 1.18 25.25
CA PHE A 208 -1.59 1.28 24.00
C PHE A 208 -0.22 1.95 24.13
N LYS A 209 0.30 2.13 25.34
CA LYS A 209 1.61 2.75 25.58
C LYS A 209 2.78 2.14 24.78
N GLU A 210 2.72 0.83 24.52
CA GLU A 210 3.76 0.09 23.79
C GLU A 210 3.64 0.18 22.26
N TRP A 211 2.61 0.85 21.74
CA TRP A 211 2.45 1.05 20.31
C TRP A 211 3.36 2.18 19.88
N THR A 212 4.32 1.82 19.02
CA THR A 212 5.30 2.76 18.50
C THR A 212 5.15 2.99 17.01
N ARG A 213 4.48 2.11 16.27
CA ARG A 213 4.34 2.20 14.81
C ARG A 213 2.93 2.66 14.44
N PHE A 214 2.86 3.63 13.54
CA PHE A 214 1.59 4.27 13.17
C PHE A 214 1.38 4.31 11.65
N LEU A 215 0.19 3.91 11.23
CA LEU A 215 -0.37 4.25 9.94
C LEU A 215 -1.51 5.25 10.18
N VAL A 216 -1.27 6.52 9.87
CA VAL A 216 -2.27 7.57 9.99
C VAL A 216 -2.90 7.79 8.61
N VAL A 217 -4.22 7.77 8.53
CA VAL A 217 -4.97 7.96 7.28
C VAL A 217 -5.96 9.10 7.50
N ILE A 218 -5.76 10.21 6.80
CA ILE A 218 -6.70 11.34 6.82
C ILE A 218 -7.54 11.28 5.55
N THR A 219 -8.87 11.26 5.69
CA THR A 219 -9.81 11.19 4.57
C THR A 219 -10.72 12.40 4.56
N THR A 220 -10.54 13.28 3.58
CA THR A 220 -11.33 14.50 3.41
C THR A 220 -11.27 14.97 1.95
N HIS A 221 -12.07 15.95 1.58
CA HIS A 221 -11.93 16.62 0.29
C HIS A 221 -10.88 17.73 0.37
N SER A 222 -10.42 18.20 -0.79
CA SER A 222 -9.64 19.43 -0.90
C SER A 222 -10.35 20.42 -1.82
N ASP A 223 -10.25 21.69 -1.47
CA ASP A 223 -10.77 22.79 -2.26
C ASP A 223 -10.00 22.87 -3.59
N PRO A 224 -10.68 22.92 -4.75
CA PRO A 224 -10.03 22.81 -6.05
C PRO A 224 -9.14 24.02 -6.40
N GLU A 225 -9.39 25.18 -5.81
CA GLU A 225 -8.70 26.43 -6.14
C GLU A 225 -7.47 26.63 -5.27
N THR A 226 -7.60 26.39 -3.97
CA THR A 226 -6.55 26.62 -2.96
C THR A 226 -5.76 25.35 -2.61
N GLY A 227 -6.38 24.18 -2.76
CA GLY A 227 -5.84 22.90 -2.28
C GLY A 227 -6.04 22.66 -0.79
N TYR A 228 -6.67 23.60 -0.08
CA TYR A 228 -6.97 23.52 1.35
C TYR A 228 -7.88 22.35 1.67
N LEU A 229 -7.79 21.81 2.88
CA LEU A 229 -8.53 20.62 3.27
C LEU A 229 -9.89 21.00 3.83
N HIS A 230 -10.94 20.31 3.38
CA HIS A 230 -12.29 20.56 3.91
C HIS A 230 -12.38 20.13 5.37
N ILE A 231 -12.93 21.03 6.19
CA ILE A 231 -13.10 20.84 7.64
C ILE A 231 -14.54 20.54 8.05
N ALA A 232 -15.47 20.67 7.10
CA ALA A 232 -16.89 20.45 7.28
C ALA A 232 -17.51 19.79 6.03
N PRO A 233 -18.60 19.00 6.20
CA PRO A 233 -19.24 18.29 5.10
C PRO A 233 -19.90 19.26 4.11
N GLY A 234 -20.14 18.80 2.87
CA GLY A 234 -20.84 19.60 1.86
C GLY A 234 -20.03 20.77 1.30
N HIS A 235 -18.70 20.75 1.49
CA HIS A 235 -17.78 21.78 1.02
C HIS A 235 -18.05 23.18 1.60
N THR A 236 -18.59 23.27 2.81
CA THR A 236 -18.96 24.56 3.43
C THR A 236 -17.76 25.35 3.95
N ALA A 237 -16.72 24.64 4.38
CA ALA A 237 -15.50 25.24 4.92
C ALA A 237 -14.25 24.41 4.56
N SER A 238 -13.12 25.09 4.43
CA SER A 238 -11.79 24.51 4.26
C SER A 238 -10.75 25.32 5.04
N ALA A 239 -9.64 24.67 5.38
CA ALA A 239 -8.53 25.29 6.10
C ALA A 239 -7.18 24.93 5.46
N PRO A 240 -6.18 25.81 5.55
CA PRO A 240 -4.80 25.50 5.22
C PRO A 240 -4.32 24.19 5.86
N VAL A 241 -3.41 23.50 5.18
CA VAL A 241 -2.96 22.17 5.60
C VAL A 241 -2.22 22.24 6.93
N ASP A 242 -1.38 23.26 7.13
CA ASP A 242 -0.63 23.48 8.36
C ASP A 242 -1.54 23.80 9.57
N GLU A 243 -2.57 24.62 9.39
CA GLU A 243 -3.57 24.91 10.42
C GLU A 243 -4.29 23.63 10.87
N LEU A 244 -4.82 22.86 9.91
CA LEU A 244 -5.50 21.60 10.20
C LEU A 244 -4.55 20.60 10.90
N PHE A 245 -3.29 20.55 10.48
CA PHE A 245 -2.31 19.66 11.09
C PHE A 245 -1.91 20.07 12.49
N ASN A 246 -1.71 21.36 12.75
CA ASN A 246 -1.41 21.85 14.10
C ASN A 246 -2.53 21.50 15.08
N PHE A 247 -3.77 21.49 14.60
CA PHE A 247 -4.93 21.07 15.37
C PHE A 247 -5.00 19.54 15.57
N MET A 248 -4.88 18.75 14.50
CA MET A 248 -4.98 17.28 14.56
C MET A 248 -3.77 16.60 15.21
N PHE A 249 -2.62 17.25 15.20
CA PHE A 249 -1.35 16.74 15.71
C PHE A 249 -0.80 17.67 16.81
N PRO A 250 -1.47 17.75 17.97
CA PRO A 250 -0.93 18.50 19.10
C PRO A 250 0.41 17.91 19.54
N GLU A 251 1.19 18.67 20.32
CA GLU A 251 2.54 18.27 20.76
C GLU A 251 2.57 16.88 21.43
N ARG A 252 1.52 16.55 22.20
CA ARG A 252 1.32 15.21 22.79
C ARG A 252 1.33 14.11 21.72
N PHE A 253 0.63 14.33 20.61
CA PHE A 253 0.61 13.39 19.49
C PHE A 253 1.97 13.33 18.78
N HIS A 254 2.64 14.48 18.58
CA HIS A 254 4.01 14.50 18.05
C HIS A 254 4.95 13.62 18.87
N ASN A 255 4.88 13.71 20.21
CA ASN A 255 5.70 12.90 21.12
C ASN A 255 5.40 11.40 21.02
N ILE A 256 4.14 11.02 20.77
CA ILE A 256 3.76 9.63 20.49
C ILE A 256 4.34 9.16 19.15
N LEU A 257 4.18 9.95 18.09
CA LEU A 257 4.64 9.58 16.74
C LEU A 257 6.17 9.45 16.67
N LYS A 258 6.91 10.32 17.38
CA LYS A 258 8.39 10.27 17.46
C LYS A 258 8.97 8.98 18.03
N ARG A 259 8.15 8.10 18.63
CA ARG A 259 8.58 6.79 19.14
C ARG A 259 9.04 5.83 18.03
N SER A 260 8.70 6.10 16.77
CA SER A 260 9.15 5.31 15.62
C SER A 260 9.46 6.19 14.42
N PRO A 261 10.55 5.89 13.70
CA PRO A 261 10.87 6.57 12.45
C PRO A 261 10.12 6.00 11.24
N THR A 262 9.25 4.99 11.41
CA THR A 262 8.66 4.22 10.29
C THR A 262 7.18 4.50 10.03
N ASN A 263 6.66 5.59 10.61
CA ASN A 263 5.25 5.93 10.48
C ASN A 263 4.91 6.33 9.05
N ILE A 264 3.68 6.05 8.63
CA ILE A 264 3.14 6.49 7.34
C ILE A 264 1.95 7.41 7.62
N LEU A 265 1.90 8.51 6.89
CA LEU A 265 0.71 9.35 6.75
C LEU A 265 0.17 9.21 5.32
N SER A 266 -1.12 8.93 5.18
CA SER A 266 -1.81 8.89 3.90
C SER A 266 -2.92 9.93 3.88
N LEU A 267 -2.79 10.93 3.01
CA LEU A 267 -3.77 11.98 2.78
C LEU A 267 -4.67 11.59 1.60
N LEU A 268 -5.83 11.04 1.93
CA LEU A 268 -6.86 10.63 0.97
C LEU A 268 -7.77 11.83 0.67
N SER A 269 -7.27 12.72 -0.18
CA SER A 269 -8.03 13.87 -0.68
C SER A 269 -7.86 14.10 -2.18
N CYS A 270 -8.67 15.00 -2.72
CA CYS A 270 -8.59 15.39 -4.13
C CYS A 270 -7.21 15.98 -4.47
N GLY A 271 -6.83 15.87 -5.75
CA GLY A 271 -5.50 16.22 -6.22
C GLY A 271 -5.09 17.67 -6.08
N ALA A 272 -6.03 18.59 -5.83
CA ALA A 272 -5.72 19.99 -5.55
C ALA A 272 -4.75 20.14 -4.37
N LEU A 273 -4.86 19.28 -3.35
CA LEU A 273 -3.93 19.24 -2.21
C LEU A 273 -2.46 19.15 -2.65
N SER A 274 -2.17 18.31 -3.65
CA SER A 274 -0.79 17.99 -4.05
C SER A 274 -0.30 18.74 -5.29
N ASN A 275 -1.25 19.27 -6.07
CA ASN A 275 -1.00 20.02 -7.30
C ASN A 275 -0.94 21.53 -7.07
N GLN A 276 -1.63 22.07 -6.06
CA GLN A 276 -1.56 23.50 -5.75
C GLN A 276 -0.23 23.83 -5.06
N PRO A 277 0.55 24.81 -5.56
CA PRO A 277 1.91 25.07 -5.05
C PRO A 277 1.98 25.35 -3.55
N GLU A 278 1.04 26.15 -3.03
CA GLU A 278 1.00 26.53 -1.61
C GLU A 278 0.71 25.32 -0.72
N SER A 279 -0.36 24.57 -1.01
CA SER A 279 -0.71 23.33 -0.30
C SER A 279 0.41 22.29 -0.37
N ARG A 280 1.08 22.16 -1.53
CA ARG A 280 2.22 21.27 -1.71
C ARG A 280 3.40 21.65 -0.81
N GLU A 281 3.70 22.95 -0.66
CA GLU A 281 4.76 23.42 0.23
C GLU A 281 4.43 23.16 1.71
N MET A 282 3.17 23.31 2.12
CA MET A 282 2.73 22.95 3.48
C MET A 282 2.93 21.46 3.78
N ILE A 283 2.59 20.56 2.85
CA ILE A 283 2.80 19.11 3.00
C ILE A 283 4.29 18.77 3.10
N LYS A 284 5.11 19.47 2.32
CA LYS A 284 6.56 19.33 2.36
C LYS A 284 7.11 19.77 3.71
N GLN A 285 6.66 20.89 4.27
CA GLN A 285 7.00 21.31 5.65
C GLN A 285 6.61 20.24 6.68
N ILE A 286 5.41 19.67 6.57
CA ILE A 286 4.95 18.56 7.41
C ILE A 286 5.90 17.36 7.27
N SER A 287 6.29 16.99 6.06
CA SER A 287 7.22 15.86 5.84
C SER A 287 8.59 16.09 6.48
N SER A 288 9.03 17.35 6.58
CA SER A 288 10.30 17.74 7.19
C SER A 288 10.29 17.75 8.72
N THR A 289 9.13 17.57 9.37
CA THR A 289 9.03 17.43 10.83
C THR A 289 9.56 16.10 11.37
N ASN A 290 9.90 15.15 10.49
CA ASN A 290 10.37 13.79 10.82
C ASN A 290 9.39 12.98 11.68
N LEU A 291 8.09 13.30 11.66
CA LEU A 291 7.04 12.50 12.31
C LEU A 291 6.67 11.24 11.50
N PHE A 292 6.85 11.31 10.18
CA PHE A 292 6.48 10.28 9.21
C PHE A 292 7.66 9.98 8.26
N ASP A 293 7.91 8.71 8.01
CA ASP A 293 8.84 8.24 6.95
C ASP A 293 8.28 8.55 5.56
N LYS A 294 6.95 8.54 5.45
CA LYS A 294 6.22 8.69 4.19
C LYS A 294 4.97 9.52 4.42
N VAL A 295 4.80 10.59 3.66
CA VAL A 295 3.51 11.26 3.49
C VAL A 295 3.03 11.02 2.06
N LEU A 296 1.89 10.36 1.91
CA LEU A 296 1.32 9.97 0.61
C LEU A 296 0.16 10.89 0.24
N CYS A 297 0.20 11.39 -0.98
CA CYS A 297 -0.87 12.16 -1.61
C CYS A 297 -1.15 11.60 -3.02
N PHE A 298 -2.22 12.09 -3.64
CA PHE A 298 -2.67 11.66 -4.96
C PHE A 298 -2.89 12.89 -5.85
N SER A 299 -2.68 12.76 -7.16
CA SER A 299 -2.77 13.90 -8.10
C SER A 299 -4.14 14.08 -8.76
N GLN A 300 -5.03 13.08 -8.68
CA GLN A 300 -6.29 13.11 -9.43
C GLN A 300 -7.28 14.12 -8.85
N ARG A 301 -7.78 15.03 -9.69
CA ARG A 301 -8.71 16.11 -9.30
C ARG A 301 -9.94 15.59 -8.54
N ASN A 302 -10.53 14.50 -9.03
CA ASN A 302 -11.66 13.82 -8.39
C ASN A 302 -11.19 12.43 -7.95
N LEU A 303 -10.40 12.39 -6.87
CA LEU A 303 -9.91 11.13 -6.33
C LEU A 303 -11.10 10.27 -5.90
N GLN A 304 -11.13 9.01 -6.36
CA GLN A 304 -12.06 8.01 -5.87
C GLN A 304 -11.27 7.15 -4.91
N THR A 305 -11.48 7.37 -3.61
CA THR A 305 -10.69 6.76 -2.53
C THR A 305 -10.73 5.23 -2.56
N ALA A 306 -11.80 4.63 -3.11
CA ALA A 306 -11.96 3.20 -3.26
C ALA A 306 -10.84 2.56 -4.11
N PHE A 307 -10.29 3.29 -5.09
CA PHE A 307 -9.15 2.80 -5.88
C PHE A 307 -7.85 2.72 -5.07
N THR A 308 -7.75 3.44 -3.95
CA THR A 308 -6.55 3.44 -3.09
C THR A 308 -6.53 2.26 -2.11
N HIS A 309 -7.67 1.63 -1.83
CA HIS A 309 -7.81 0.62 -0.77
C HIS A 309 -6.83 -0.55 -0.89
N LYS A 310 -6.81 -1.20 -2.06
CA LYS A 310 -5.90 -2.32 -2.29
C LYS A 310 -4.44 -1.89 -2.18
N PHE A 311 -4.11 -0.68 -2.64
CA PHE A 311 -2.76 -0.12 -2.51
C PHE A 311 -2.37 0.09 -1.05
N LEU A 312 -3.26 0.67 -0.22
CA LEU A 312 -2.99 0.86 1.20
C LEU A 312 -2.85 -0.47 1.95
N MET A 313 -3.66 -1.47 1.62
CA MET A 313 -3.54 -2.83 2.17
C MET A 313 -2.15 -3.42 1.88
N ASP A 314 -1.75 -3.45 0.61
CA ASP A 314 -0.48 -4.05 0.20
C ASP A 314 0.72 -3.23 0.67
N LEU A 315 0.60 -1.89 0.74
CA LEU A 315 1.60 -1.01 1.33
C LEU A 315 1.80 -1.31 2.82
N ALA A 316 0.70 -1.37 3.58
CA ALA A 316 0.77 -1.60 5.01
C ALA A 316 1.29 -3.01 5.34
N LEU A 317 0.87 -4.02 4.57
CA LEU A 317 1.41 -5.38 4.67
C LEU A 317 2.91 -5.41 4.38
N ASN A 318 3.33 -4.81 3.26
CA ASN A 318 4.75 -4.77 2.88
C ASN A 318 5.59 -4.05 3.94
N GLN A 319 5.16 -2.89 4.43
CA GLN A 319 5.95 -2.09 5.37
C GLN A 319 5.91 -2.64 6.80
N PHE A 320 4.72 -2.90 7.36
CA PHE A 320 4.59 -3.19 8.79
C PHE A 320 4.67 -4.68 9.13
N VAL A 321 4.44 -5.57 8.17
CA VAL A 321 4.56 -7.03 8.37
C VAL A 321 5.83 -7.53 7.72
N PHE A 322 6.12 -7.18 6.45
CA PHE A 322 7.26 -7.74 5.73
C PHE A 322 8.55 -6.90 5.75
N ASP A 323 8.56 -5.75 6.44
CA ASP A 323 9.72 -4.85 6.54
C ASP A 323 10.26 -4.34 5.20
N ARG A 324 9.37 -4.14 4.23
CA ARG A 324 9.68 -3.67 2.87
C ARG A 324 9.37 -2.20 2.75
N MET A 325 10.38 -1.39 3.07
CA MET A 325 10.24 0.06 3.10
C MET A 325 10.07 0.71 1.72
N GLY A 326 10.38 -0.01 0.63
CA GLY A 326 10.28 0.49 -0.74
C GLY A 326 8.86 0.40 -1.31
N ILE A 327 8.30 1.55 -1.71
CA ILE A 327 6.97 1.64 -2.35
C ILE A 327 6.91 0.96 -3.72
N THR A 328 8.03 0.88 -4.43
CA THR A 328 8.12 0.31 -5.79
C THR A 328 7.65 -1.14 -5.87
N ASN A 329 7.86 -1.92 -4.80
CA ASN A 329 7.38 -3.30 -4.70
C ASN A 329 5.85 -3.36 -4.67
N THR A 330 5.23 -2.43 -3.95
CA THR A 330 3.78 -2.30 -3.88
C THR A 330 3.23 -1.90 -5.25
N LEU A 331 3.76 -0.84 -5.88
CA LEU A 331 3.25 -0.28 -7.15
C LEU A 331 3.04 -1.30 -8.27
N ARG A 332 3.90 -2.33 -8.36
CA ARG A 332 3.90 -3.31 -9.45
C ARG A 332 2.52 -3.95 -9.72
N ASP A 333 1.70 -4.11 -8.68
CA ASP A 333 0.39 -4.78 -8.78
C ASP A 333 -0.81 -3.81 -8.62
N HIS A 334 -0.60 -2.49 -8.74
CA HIS A 334 -1.65 -1.47 -8.61
C HIS A 334 -1.90 -0.67 -9.88
N GLN A 335 -2.00 -1.35 -11.03
CA GLN A 335 -2.28 -0.70 -12.31
C GLN A 335 -3.61 0.07 -12.29
N ALA A 336 -4.64 -0.48 -11.63
CA ALA A 336 -5.95 0.15 -11.53
C ALA A 336 -5.89 1.51 -10.82
N LEU A 337 -5.10 1.62 -9.74
CA LEU A 337 -4.87 2.89 -9.07
C LEU A 337 -4.07 3.85 -9.97
N GLY A 338 -3.01 3.35 -10.62
CA GLY A 338 -2.17 4.15 -11.52
C GLY A 338 -2.90 4.69 -12.75
N ALA A 339 -3.90 3.96 -13.25
CA ALA A 339 -4.79 4.41 -14.30
C ALA A 339 -5.71 5.56 -13.84
N HIS A 340 -5.95 5.69 -12.53
CA HIS A 340 -6.82 6.70 -11.94
C HIS A 340 -6.05 7.93 -11.44
N THR A 341 -4.86 7.76 -10.88
CA THR A 341 -4.10 8.84 -10.23
C THR A 341 -2.59 8.58 -10.23
N ASP A 342 -1.80 9.64 -10.17
CA ASP A 342 -0.40 9.54 -9.73
C ASP A 342 -0.36 9.44 -8.20
N ILE A 343 0.74 8.88 -7.68
CA ILE A 343 1.03 8.82 -6.24
C ILE A 343 2.20 9.75 -5.98
N ILE A 344 2.04 10.68 -5.05
CA ILE A 344 3.08 11.63 -4.67
C ILE A 344 3.52 11.27 -3.25
N LEU A 345 4.80 10.96 -3.11
CA LEU A 345 5.42 10.56 -1.86
C LEU A 345 6.37 11.65 -1.39
N PHE A 346 6.03 12.29 -0.29
CA PHE A 346 6.89 13.25 0.39
C PHE A 346 7.69 12.51 1.46
N ARG A 347 9.00 12.74 1.45
CA ARG A 347 9.95 12.37 2.50
C ARG A 347 10.77 13.61 2.86
N PRO A 348 11.41 13.66 4.04
CA PRO A 348 12.33 14.74 4.37
C PRO A 348 13.34 14.99 3.23
N GLY A 349 13.29 16.19 2.64
CA GLY A 349 14.19 16.63 1.57
C GLY A 349 13.94 16.07 0.15
N ILE A 350 13.00 15.13 -0.04
CA ILE A 350 12.76 14.48 -1.33
C ILE A 350 11.26 14.28 -1.57
N ILE A 351 10.77 14.74 -2.73
CA ILE A 351 9.44 14.43 -3.22
C ILE A 351 9.56 13.51 -4.44
N GLN A 352 8.88 12.37 -4.39
CA GLN A 352 8.83 11.42 -5.50
C GLN A 352 7.41 11.36 -6.08
N THR A 353 7.28 11.51 -7.40
CA THR A 353 6.00 11.34 -8.09
C THR A 353 6.04 10.04 -8.88
N PHE A 354 5.16 9.10 -8.55
CA PHE A 354 4.99 7.84 -9.26
C PHE A 354 3.82 7.95 -10.23
N ARG A 355 4.11 7.76 -11.51
CA ARG A 355 3.16 7.90 -12.61
C ARG A 355 3.07 6.59 -13.36
N TRP A 356 1.88 6.02 -13.40
CA TRP A 356 1.65 4.82 -14.20
C TRP A 356 1.56 5.19 -15.68
N THR A 357 2.05 4.29 -16.53
CA THR A 357 2.03 4.43 -17.97
C THR A 357 1.51 3.16 -18.61
N HIS A 358 0.69 3.31 -19.64
CA HIS A 358 0.20 2.20 -20.43
C HIS A 358 0.05 2.63 -21.88
N PRO A 359 0.42 1.78 -22.86
CA PRO A 359 0.49 2.19 -24.26
C PRO A 359 -0.80 2.77 -24.83
N GLY A 360 -1.96 2.19 -24.48
CA GLY A 360 -3.28 2.68 -24.90
C GLY A 360 -3.93 3.69 -23.95
N ALA A 361 -4.10 3.32 -22.68
CA ALA A 361 -4.82 4.13 -21.69
C ALA A 361 -4.11 5.43 -21.26
N ARG A 362 -2.77 5.39 -21.09
CA ARG A 362 -2.00 6.51 -20.52
C ARG A 362 -0.58 6.52 -21.11
N PRO A 363 -0.44 6.77 -22.42
CA PRO A 363 0.81 6.59 -23.15
C PRO A 363 1.90 7.48 -22.55
N MET A 364 3.00 6.86 -22.11
CA MET A 364 4.11 7.54 -21.43
C MET A 364 3.68 8.36 -20.19
N GLY A 365 2.57 7.99 -19.56
CA GLY A 365 2.02 8.66 -18.38
C GLY A 365 1.22 9.92 -18.66
N HIS A 366 0.95 10.24 -19.93
CA HIS A 366 0.11 11.39 -20.30
C HIS A 366 -1.37 11.06 -20.16
N ASP A 367 -2.11 11.96 -19.53
CA ASP A 367 -3.57 11.90 -19.48
C ASP A 367 -4.13 12.28 -20.84
N THR A 368 -4.69 11.31 -21.56
CA THR A 368 -5.22 11.53 -22.90
C THR A 368 -6.65 11.06 -23.03
N SER A 369 -7.56 12.00 -23.31
CA SER A 369 -8.94 11.69 -23.70
C SER A 369 -8.99 10.86 -24.98
N SER A 370 -7.94 10.95 -25.81
CA SER A 370 -7.80 10.19 -27.04
C SER A 370 -7.66 8.68 -26.83
N SER A 371 -7.50 8.19 -25.59
CA SER A 371 -7.47 6.76 -25.27
C SER A 371 -8.82 6.07 -25.47
N LEU A 372 -9.93 6.78 -25.25
CA LEU A 372 -11.28 6.24 -25.35
C LEU A 372 -11.93 6.51 -26.71
N GLN A 373 -11.64 7.68 -27.29
CA GLN A 373 -12.30 8.19 -28.47
C GLN A 373 -11.30 8.89 -29.40
N CYS A 374 -11.33 8.59 -30.70
CA CYS A 374 -10.51 9.33 -31.64
C CYS A 374 -10.92 10.81 -31.66
N PRO A 375 -10.00 11.77 -31.41
CA PRO A 375 -10.35 13.19 -31.35
C PRO A 375 -10.73 13.77 -32.72
N LYS A 376 -10.38 13.09 -33.82
CA LYS A 376 -10.68 13.53 -35.19
C LYS A 376 -12.01 13.00 -35.73
N CYS A 377 -12.30 11.71 -35.54
CA CYS A 377 -13.49 11.07 -36.12
C CYS A 377 -14.53 10.63 -35.08
N SER A 378 -14.27 10.87 -33.78
CA SER A 378 -15.14 10.56 -32.65
C SER A 378 -15.52 9.08 -32.50
N ARG A 379 -14.87 8.16 -33.22
CA ARG A 379 -15.12 6.71 -33.10
C ARG A 379 -14.45 6.16 -31.84
N LEU A 380 -15.24 5.46 -31.02
CA LEU A 380 -14.78 4.74 -29.83
C LEU A 380 -13.98 3.50 -30.20
N ASN A 381 -13.02 3.10 -29.35
CA ASN A 381 -12.26 1.85 -29.48
C ASN A 381 -11.52 1.69 -30.84
N THR A 382 -11.25 2.79 -31.53
CA THR A 382 -10.48 2.78 -32.79
C THR A 382 -9.01 3.12 -32.58
N ILE A 383 -8.57 3.32 -31.34
CA ILE A 383 -7.24 3.84 -31.06
C ILE A 383 -6.31 2.67 -30.80
N SER A 384 -5.28 2.54 -31.62
CA SER A 384 -4.28 1.50 -31.49
C SER A 384 -2.92 2.10 -31.12
N PRO A 385 -2.26 1.59 -30.07
CA PRO A 385 -0.92 2.01 -29.72
C PRO A 385 0.11 1.31 -30.60
N LYS A 386 1.12 2.06 -31.03
CA LYS A 386 2.31 1.56 -31.72
C LYS A 386 3.54 2.11 -31.01
N PHE A 387 4.36 1.21 -30.49
CA PHE A 387 5.66 1.57 -29.95
C PHE A 387 6.61 1.94 -31.10
N LEU A 388 7.27 3.09 -30.98
CA LEU A 388 8.26 3.53 -31.96
C LEU A 388 9.67 3.22 -31.44
N GLU A 389 9.96 3.68 -30.23
CA GLU A 389 11.26 3.57 -29.55
C GLU A 389 11.06 3.31 -28.04
N MET A 390 12.14 3.11 -27.27
CA MET A 390 12.07 2.80 -25.83
C MET A 390 11.29 3.82 -24.99
N ASP A 391 11.27 5.08 -25.45
CA ASP A 391 10.74 6.23 -24.72
C ASP A 391 9.59 6.95 -25.45
N SER A 392 9.00 6.33 -26.47
CA SER A 392 7.87 6.93 -27.19
C SER A 392 6.79 5.93 -27.60
N THR A 393 5.53 6.36 -27.48
CA THR A 393 4.34 5.62 -27.92
C THR A 393 3.55 6.47 -28.88
N ARG A 394 3.19 5.92 -30.04
CA ARG A 394 2.28 6.56 -30.99
C ARG A 394 0.90 5.98 -30.86
N LEU A 395 -0.11 6.82 -30.67
CA LEU A 395 -1.50 6.45 -30.83
C LEU A 395 -1.93 6.73 -32.27
N ARG A 396 -2.69 5.83 -32.88
CA ARG A 396 -3.25 6.01 -34.23
C ARG A 396 -4.69 5.54 -34.29
N CYS A 397 -5.53 6.24 -35.04
CA CYS A 397 -6.87 5.76 -35.36
C CYS A 397 -6.80 4.63 -36.40
N SER A 398 -7.43 3.50 -36.11
CA SER A 398 -7.51 2.31 -36.96
C SER A 398 -8.57 2.42 -38.06
N SER A 399 -9.41 3.45 -38.03
CA SER A 399 -10.41 3.73 -39.07
C SER A 399 -9.72 4.08 -40.39
N SER A 400 -10.11 3.40 -41.48
CA SER A 400 -9.56 3.64 -42.84
C SER A 400 -9.61 5.11 -43.26
N ASP A 401 -10.68 5.79 -42.89
CA ASP A 401 -10.97 7.16 -43.33
C ASP A 401 -10.38 8.22 -42.37
N CYS A 402 -9.72 7.79 -41.30
CA CYS A 402 -9.13 8.68 -40.30
C CYS A 402 -7.61 8.54 -40.27
N ARG A 403 -6.90 9.63 -40.57
CA ARG A 403 -5.43 9.70 -40.52
C ARG A 403 -4.88 10.27 -39.21
N TRP A 404 -5.68 10.31 -38.15
CA TRP A 404 -5.21 10.87 -36.88
C TRP A 404 -4.16 9.95 -36.26
N GLU A 405 -3.03 10.55 -35.88
CA GLU A 405 -2.00 9.95 -35.05
C GLU A 405 -1.36 11.02 -34.15
N GLU A 406 -0.88 10.60 -32.99
CA GLU A 406 -0.19 11.45 -32.02
C GLU A 406 0.91 10.66 -31.34
N THR A 407 2.06 11.30 -31.10
CA THR A 407 3.22 10.65 -30.46
C THR A 407 3.44 11.25 -29.08
N TYR A 408 3.55 10.37 -28.10
CA TYR A 408 3.79 10.70 -26.69
C TYR A 408 5.19 10.24 -26.32
N CYS A 409 5.96 11.12 -25.71
CA CYS A 409 7.31 10.83 -25.21
C CYS A 409 7.32 10.72 -23.69
N ARG A 410 8.24 9.92 -23.14
CA ARG A 410 8.53 9.89 -21.71
C ARG A 410 8.90 11.31 -21.24
N PRO A 411 8.30 11.84 -20.16
CA PRO A 411 8.68 13.13 -19.62
C PRO A 411 10.16 13.15 -19.19
N THR A 412 10.88 14.24 -19.47
CA THR A 412 12.34 14.36 -19.36
C THR A 412 12.91 14.02 -17.96
N HIS A 413 12.12 14.18 -16.90
CA HIS A 413 12.55 13.97 -15.51
C HIS A 413 12.03 12.68 -14.88
N PHE A 414 11.44 11.80 -15.68
CA PHE A 414 10.86 10.55 -15.20
C PHE A 414 11.72 9.35 -15.60
N ASN A 415 11.95 8.44 -14.65
CA ASN A 415 12.72 7.21 -14.79
C ASN A 415 11.82 5.99 -14.59
N TRP A 416 12.22 4.84 -15.13
CA TRP A 416 11.49 3.57 -14.95
C TRP A 416 11.68 3.04 -13.52
N CYS A 417 10.59 2.76 -12.79
CA CYS A 417 10.66 2.22 -11.43
C CYS A 417 11.39 0.87 -11.35
N GLN A 418 11.35 0.08 -12.43
CA GLN A 418 11.97 -1.25 -12.51
C GLN A 418 13.18 -1.28 -13.45
N ASN A 419 13.72 -0.13 -13.85
CA ASN A 419 14.81 -0.01 -14.84
C ASN A 419 14.49 -0.68 -16.21
N GLU A 420 13.23 -1.01 -16.46
CA GLU A 420 12.78 -1.66 -17.69
C GLU A 420 11.57 -0.91 -18.24
N SER A 421 11.65 -0.54 -19.52
CA SER A 421 10.49 -0.07 -20.29
C SER A 421 9.55 -1.26 -20.54
N PRO A 422 8.22 -1.09 -20.42
CA PRO A 422 7.28 -2.18 -20.63
C PRO A 422 7.48 -2.75 -22.02
N ARG A 423 7.74 -4.06 -22.09
CA ARG A 423 7.95 -4.74 -23.38
C ARG A 423 6.63 -4.81 -24.14
N ASN A 424 6.73 -4.82 -25.47
CA ASN A 424 5.60 -5.07 -26.35
C ASN A 424 4.79 -6.29 -25.85
N LYS A 425 3.49 -6.07 -25.54
CA LYS A 425 2.46 -7.02 -25.04
C LYS A 425 2.22 -7.07 -23.53
N GLU A 426 2.84 -6.22 -22.72
CA GLU A 426 2.48 -6.16 -21.30
C GLU A 426 1.17 -5.39 -21.08
N GLU A 427 0.08 -6.12 -20.89
CA GLU A 427 -1.27 -5.58 -20.62
C GLU A 427 -1.33 -4.73 -19.32
N ARG A 428 -0.33 -4.85 -18.45
CA ARG A 428 -0.30 -4.22 -17.12
C ARG A 428 0.27 -2.80 -17.12
N GLY A 429 0.89 -2.35 -18.21
CA GLY A 429 1.65 -1.11 -18.19
C GLY A 429 2.84 -1.16 -17.20
N ALA A 430 3.39 0.01 -16.86
CA ALA A 430 4.55 0.15 -15.99
C ALA A 430 4.48 1.44 -15.18
N TRP A 431 5.44 1.64 -14.26
CA TRP A 431 5.52 2.85 -13.45
C TRP A 431 6.78 3.64 -13.77
N LEU A 432 6.57 4.93 -13.96
CA LEU A 432 7.60 5.96 -14.01
C LEU A 432 7.70 6.64 -12.64
N TYR A 433 8.86 7.17 -12.30
CA TYR A 433 9.02 8.04 -11.14
C TYR A 433 9.90 9.25 -11.46
N SER A 434 9.57 10.41 -10.90
CA SER A 434 10.44 11.59 -10.86
C SER A 434 10.84 11.91 -9.43
N GLU A 435 11.99 12.56 -9.24
CA GLU A 435 12.44 13.04 -7.93
C GLU A 435 12.67 14.55 -7.97
N GLU A 436 12.13 15.24 -6.98
CA GLU A 436 12.37 16.65 -6.69
C GLU A 436 13.12 16.73 -5.36
N LYS A 437 14.30 17.35 -5.35
CA LYS A 437 15.13 17.51 -4.14
C LYS A 437 15.06 18.94 -3.63
N GLU A 438 14.89 19.09 -2.32
CA GLU A 438 15.02 20.38 -1.65
C GLU A 438 16.46 20.91 -1.80
N GLY A 439 16.63 22.10 -2.39
CA GLY A 439 17.92 22.82 -2.38
C GLY A 439 18.65 22.98 -3.71
N ASN A 440 18.05 22.62 -4.85
CA ASN A 440 18.65 22.91 -6.17
C ASN A 440 18.08 24.14 -6.89
N ASN A 441 17.18 24.89 -6.26
CA ASN A 441 16.87 26.25 -6.69
C ASN A 441 17.98 27.20 -6.23
N LYS A 442 19.20 27.01 -6.75
CA LYS A 442 20.04 28.19 -6.99
C LYS A 442 19.21 29.07 -7.91
N SER A 443 18.93 30.29 -7.46
CA SER A 443 18.30 31.30 -8.30
C SER A 443 18.94 31.23 -9.68
N MET A 444 18.15 30.84 -10.69
CA MET A 444 18.47 31.31 -12.03
C MET A 444 18.20 32.81 -11.92
N ASP A 445 19.24 33.54 -11.50
CA ASP A 445 19.29 34.98 -11.62
C ASP A 445 18.94 35.27 -13.08
N VAL A 446 17.74 35.82 -13.28
CA VAL A 446 17.29 36.35 -14.55
C VAL A 446 18.22 37.55 -14.81
N ALA A 447 19.27 37.30 -15.58
CA ALA A 447 20.16 38.32 -16.12
C ALA A 447 19.51 39.04 -17.30
#